data_AF-E7EPJ9-F1
#
_entry.id   AF-E7EPJ9-F1
#
_cell.length_a   1.000
_cell.length_b   1.000
_cell.length_c   1.000
_cell.angle_alpha   90.00
_cell.angle_beta   90.00
_cell.angle_gamma   90.00
#
_symmetry.space_group_name_H-M   'P 1'
#
loop_
_entity.id
_entity.type
_entity.pdbx_description
1 polymer ?
#
loop_
_entity_poly.entity_id
_entity_poly.type
_entity_poly.pdbx_seq_one_letter_code
_entity_poly.pdbx_strand_id
1 'polypeptide(L)'
;MEDLCVANTLFALNLFKHLAKASPTQNLFLSPWSISSTMAMVYMGSRGSTEDQMAKVLQFNEVGANAVTPMTPENFTSCGFMQQIQKGSYPDAILQAQAADKIHSSFRSLSSAINASTGNYLLESVNKLFGEKSASFREEYIRLCQKYYSSEPQAVDFLEC
;
A
#
# COMPACT_ATOMS: atom_id res chain seq x y z
N MET A 1 -4.92 1.98 13.95
CA MET A 1 -3.50 1.58 14.00
C MET A 1 -3.35 0.08 14.24
N GLU A 2 -4.05 -0.52 15.21
CA GLU A 2 -3.96 -1.97 15.49
C GLU A 2 -4.24 -2.86 14.27
N ASP A 3 -5.35 -2.64 13.56
CA ASP A 3 -5.68 -3.38 12.34
C ASP A 3 -4.58 -3.30 11.27
N LEU A 4 -3.95 -2.13 11.10
CA LEU A 4 -2.85 -1.94 10.16
C LEU A 4 -1.60 -2.72 10.60
N CYS A 5 -1.32 -2.78 11.90
CA CYS A 5 -0.22 -3.59 12.43
C CYS A 5 -0.46 -5.08 12.17
N VAL A 6 -1.69 -5.57 12.35
CA VAL A 6 -2.06 -6.96 12.05
C VAL A 6 -1.90 -7.23 10.55
N ALA A 7 -2.47 -6.39 9.68
CA ALA A 7 -2.35 -6.51 8.24
C ALA A 7 -0.88 -6.53 7.77
N ASN A 8 -0.06 -5.58 8.26
CA ASN A 8 1.37 -5.53 7.93
C ASN A 8 2.14 -6.75 8.45
N THR A 9 1.77 -7.30 9.60
CA THR A 9 2.39 -8.51 10.15
C THR A 9 2.05 -9.74 9.30
N LEU A 10 0.79 -9.91 8.91
CA LEU A 10 0.36 -11.00 8.04
C LEU A 10 1.02 -10.90 6.66
N PHE A 11 1.04 -9.70 6.07
CA PHE A 11 1.75 -9.42 4.83
C PHE A 11 3.24 -9.76 4.95
N ALA A 12 3.91 -9.31 6.02
CA ALA A 12 5.32 -9.60 6.27
C ALA A 12 5.63 -11.10 6.30
N LEU A 13 4.82 -11.87 7.05
CA LEU A 13 5.00 -13.31 7.18
C LEU A 13 4.76 -14.03 5.84
N ASN A 14 3.74 -13.62 5.09
CA ASN A 14 3.45 -14.20 3.78
C ASN A 14 4.56 -13.89 2.76
N LEU A 15 5.04 -12.64 2.73
CA LEU A 15 6.16 -12.22 1.89
C LEU A 15 7.44 -12.97 2.25
N PHE A 16 7.78 -13.03 3.54
CA PHE A 16 8.97 -13.75 4.01
C PHE A 16 8.93 -15.23 3.63
N LYS A 17 7.80 -15.91 3.85
CA LYS A 17 7.62 -17.31 3.43
C LYS A 17 7.80 -17.49 1.93
N HIS A 18 7.34 -16.54 1.12
CA HIS A 18 7.49 -16.59 -0.32
C HIS A 18 8.97 -16.43 -0.73
N LEU A 19 9.67 -15.43 -0.17
CA LEU A 19 11.08 -15.17 -0.46
C LEU A 19 12.00 -16.29 0.05
N ALA A 20 11.74 -16.83 1.23
CA ALA A 20 12.51 -17.94 1.81
C ALA A 20 12.40 -19.22 0.99
N LYS A 21 11.25 -19.45 0.32
CA LYS A 21 11.11 -20.57 -0.62
C LYS A 21 11.91 -20.34 -1.90
N ALA A 22 12.00 -19.11 -2.38
CA ALA A 22 12.75 -18.76 -3.59
C ALA A 22 14.27 -18.81 -3.37
N SER A 23 14.74 -18.43 -2.18
CA SER A 23 16.16 -18.34 -1.83
C SER A 23 16.47 -19.04 -0.49
N PRO A 24 16.46 -20.39 -0.43
CA PRO A 24 16.50 -21.14 0.83
C PRO A 24 17.83 -21.07 1.60
N THR A 25 18.90 -20.65 0.95
CA THR A 25 20.27 -20.64 1.52
C THR A 25 20.83 -19.23 1.72
N GLN A 26 20.09 -18.19 1.34
CA GLN A 26 20.55 -16.82 1.45
C GLN A 26 19.96 -16.12 2.66
N ASN A 27 20.74 -15.20 3.23
CA ASN A 27 20.24 -14.30 4.26
C ASN A 27 19.15 -13.40 3.65
N LEU A 28 18.02 -13.27 4.35
CA LEU A 28 16.93 -12.39 3.96
C LEU A 28 16.79 -11.27 4.98
N PHE A 29 16.84 -10.03 4.50
CA PHE A 29 16.59 -8.83 5.28
C PHE A 29 15.67 -7.90 4.49
N LEU A 30 14.55 -7.49 5.09
CA LEU A 30 13.56 -6.64 4.44
C LEU A 30 12.81 -5.82 5.47
N SER A 31 12.24 -4.69 5.03
CA SER A 31 11.33 -3.86 5.82
C SER A 31 9.91 -4.01 5.28
N PRO A 32 9.06 -4.84 5.91
CA PRO A 32 7.66 -4.98 5.49
C PRO A 32 6.90 -3.67 5.56
N TRP A 33 7.23 -2.82 6.54
CA TRP A 33 6.69 -1.47 6.68
C TRP A 33 6.95 -0.61 5.44
N SER A 34 8.20 -0.55 4.97
CA SER A 34 8.58 0.27 3.80
C SER A 34 7.88 -0.23 2.53
N ILE A 35 7.85 -1.54 2.30
CA ILE A 35 7.17 -2.13 1.14
C ILE A 35 5.66 -1.86 1.21
N SER A 36 5.03 -2.13 2.35
CA SER A 36 3.58 -1.94 2.53
C SER A 36 3.17 -0.48 2.41
N SER A 37 3.92 0.45 3.00
CA SER A 37 3.64 1.90 2.88
C SER A 37 3.80 2.41 1.44
N THR A 38 4.82 1.94 0.71
CA THR A 38 4.97 2.27 -0.72
C THR A 38 3.83 1.72 -1.55
N MET A 39 3.47 0.45 -1.34
CA MET A 39 2.35 -0.17 -2.05
C MET A 39 1.00 0.44 -1.65
N ALA A 40 0.86 0.97 -0.44
CA ALA A 40 -0.33 1.69 -0.01
C ALA A 40 -0.49 3.05 -0.72
N MET A 41 0.61 3.74 -1.04
CA MET A 41 0.58 4.92 -1.93
C MET A 41 0.11 4.55 -3.33
N VAL A 42 0.56 3.41 -3.87
CA VAL A 42 0.10 2.90 -5.18
C VAL A 42 -1.37 2.47 -5.11
N TYR A 43 -1.78 1.82 -4.02
CA TYR A 43 -3.13 1.34 -3.79
C TYR A 43 -4.14 2.48 -3.85
N MET A 44 -3.83 3.63 -3.24
CA MET A 44 -4.66 4.83 -3.29
C MET A 44 -4.95 5.31 -4.72
N GLY A 45 -4.02 5.09 -5.66
CA GLY A 45 -4.22 5.40 -7.09
C GLY A 45 -4.85 4.27 -7.90
N SER A 46 -4.93 3.06 -7.35
CA SER A 46 -5.35 1.84 -8.05
C SER A 46 -6.87 1.65 -8.07
N ARG A 47 -7.42 0.98 -9.09
CA ARG A 47 -8.86 0.72 -9.23
C ARG A 47 -9.16 -0.67 -9.78
N GLY A 48 -10.38 -1.14 -9.53
CA GLY A 48 -10.92 -2.39 -10.08
C GLY A 48 -10.07 -3.59 -9.66
N SER A 49 -9.81 -4.51 -10.59
CA SER A 49 -9.05 -5.73 -10.26
C SER A 49 -7.65 -5.46 -9.69
N THR A 50 -7.02 -4.33 -10.07
CA THR A 50 -5.70 -3.95 -9.53
C THR A 50 -5.81 -3.60 -8.04
N GLU A 51 -6.82 -2.81 -7.68
CA GLU A 51 -7.12 -2.46 -6.29
C GLU A 51 -7.44 -3.70 -5.46
N ASP A 52 -8.31 -4.57 -5.97
CA ASP A 52 -8.74 -5.79 -5.29
C ASP A 52 -7.56 -6.74 -5.01
N GLN A 53 -6.67 -6.92 -6.00
CA GLN A 53 -5.47 -7.75 -5.85
C GLN A 53 -4.53 -7.16 -4.80
N MET A 54 -4.33 -5.84 -4.82
CA MET A 54 -3.49 -5.16 -3.84
C MET A 54 -4.06 -5.26 -2.43
N ALA A 55 -5.36 -4.99 -2.26
CA ALA A 55 -6.03 -5.07 -0.96
C ALA A 55 -5.90 -6.48 -0.36
N LYS A 56 -6.09 -7.52 -1.18
CA LYS A 56 -5.95 -8.92 -0.76
C LYS A 56 -4.52 -9.25 -0.34
N VAL A 57 -3.51 -8.90 -1.15
CA VAL A 57 -2.11 -9.25 -0.84
C VAL A 57 -1.59 -8.48 0.37
N LEU A 58 -1.94 -7.20 0.49
CA LEU A 58 -1.54 -6.32 1.60
C LEU A 58 -2.39 -6.52 2.87
N GLN A 59 -3.42 -7.39 2.81
CA GLN A 59 -4.32 -7.71 3.92
C GLN A 59 -5.15 -6.50 4.39
N PHE A 60 -5.43 -5.57 3.49
CA PHE A 60 -6.22 -4.35 3.76
C PHE A 60 -7.72 -4.64 3.85
N ASN A 61 -8.18 -5.71 3.21
CA ASN A 61 -9.57 -6.17 3.25
C ASN A 61 -10.04 -6.60 4.66
N GLU A 62 -9.10 -6.92 5.56
CA GLU A 62 -9.39 -7.30 6.94
C GLU A 62 -9.38 -6.09 7.90
N VAL A 63 -8.95 -4.91 7.42
CA VAL A 63 -8.85 -3.70 8.25
C VAL A 63 -10.24 -3.09 8.44
N GLY A 64 -10.76 -3.13 9.67
CA GLY A 64 -12.11 -2.65 10.00
C GLY A 64 -13.22 -3.70 9.84
N ALA A 65 -12.90 -4.90 9.38
CA ALA A 65 -13.81 -6.04 9.41
C ALA A 65 -13.75 -6.67 10.82
N ASN A 66 -14.76 -6.38 11.66
CA ASN A 66 -14.94 -7.08 12.94
C ASN A 66 -15.39 -8.54 12.69
N ALA A 67 -14.53 -9.38 12.13
CA ALA A 67 -14.67 -10.84 12.11
C ALA A 67 -13.35 -11.47 11.67
N VAL A 68 -12.50 -11.83 12.63
CA VAL A 68 -11.39 -12.75 12.37
C VAL A 68 -12.00 -14.13 12.14
N THR A 69 -12.31 -14.48 10.90
CA THR A 69 -12.40 -15.89 10.51
C THR A 69 -10.99 -16.39 10.19
N PRO A 70 -10.52 -17.48 10.82
CA PRO A 70 -9.22 -18.06 10.49
C PRO A 70 -9.24 -18.49 9.02
N MET A 71 -8.45 -17.83 8.17
CA MET A 71 -8.36 -18.19 6.76
C MET A 71 -7.52 -19.47 6.60
N THR A 72 -8.18 -20.58 6.33
CA THR A 72 -7.59 -21.77 5.69
C THR A 72 -7.25 -21.42 4.23
N PRO A 73 -6.13 -21.92 3.66
CA PRO A 73 -5.78 -21.64 2.28
C PRO A 73 -6.68 -22.45 1.35
N GLU A 74 -7.75 -21.86 0.82
CA GLU A 74 -8.61 -22.51 -0.17
C GLU A 74 -8.48 -21.92 -1.58
N ASN A 75 -8.63 -22.83 -2.54
CA ASN A 75 -8.29 -22.70 -3.94
C ASN A 75 -9.18 -21.70 -4.69
N PHE A 76 -8.53 -20.98 -5.60
CA PHE A 76 -9.09 -19.94 -6.44
C PHE A 76 -10.08 -20.51 -7.48
N THR A 77 -11.35 -20.10 -7.43
CA THR A 77 -12.22 -20.06 -8.62
C THR A 77 -12.44 -18.62 -9.04
N SER A 78 -11.61 -18.22 -10.00
CA SER A 78 -11.71 -17.00 -10.79
C SER A 78 -12.93 -17.09 -11.71
N CYS A 79 -14.03 -16.43 -11.38
CA CYS A 79 -14.99 -15.80 -12.29
C CYS A 79 -16.27 -15.46 -11.50
N GLY A 80 -16.54 -14.18 -11.24
CA GLY A 80 -17.78 -13.81 -10.56
C GLY A 80 -17.96 -12.37 -10.11
N PHE A 81 -17.14 -11.40 -10.52
CA PHE A 81 -17.48 -9.99 -10.34
C PHE A 81 -16.94 -9.15 -11.50
N MET A 82 -17.59 -9.29 -12.65
CA MET A 82 -17.53 -8.28 -13.72
C MET A 82 -18.90 -7.63 -13.82
N GLN A 83 -19.05 -6.46 -13.20
CA GLN A 83 -19.99 -5.45 -13.67
C GLN A 83 -19.29 -4.11 -13.73
N GLN A 84 -18.78 -3.84 -14.94
CA GLN A 84 -18.81 -2.56 -15.63
C GLN A 84 -18.69 -1.29 -14.77
N ILE A 85 -17.49 -0.72 -14.74
CA ILE A 85 -17.36 0.74 -14.81
C ILE A 85 -16.51 1.04 -16.05
N GLN A 86 -17.16 1.65 -17.02
CA GLN A 86 -16.61 2.15 -18.27
C GLN A 86 -15.37 3.02 -17.99
N LYS A 87 -14.43 3.06 -18.94
CA LYS A 87 -13.34 4.05 -19.02
C LYS A 87 -13.93 5.47 -18.91
N GLY A 88 -14.06 5.97 -17.70
CA GLY A 88 -14.45 7.34 -17.37
C GLY A 88 -13.26 8.06 -16.74
N SER A 89 -13.24 9.39 -16.86
CA SER A 89 -12.39 10.21 -16.01
C SER A 89 -12.56 9.76 -14.57
N TYR A 90 -11.43 9.52 -13.92
CA TYR A 90 -11.33 9.09 -12.54
C TYR A 90 -12.20 9.99 -11.65
N PRO A 91 -13.28 9.47 -11.02
CA PRO A 91 -14.17 10.31 -10.23
C PRO A 91 -13.51 10.61 -8.88
N ASP A 92 -13.26 11.89 -8.60
CA ASP A 92 -12.67 12.41 -7.36
C ASP A 92 -13.33 11.82 -6.10
N ALA A 93 -14.64 11.55 -6.15
CA ALA A 93 -15.40 10.92 -5.07
C ALA A 93 -14.85 9.55 -4.64
N ILE A 94 -14.32 8.75 -5.57
CA ILE A 94 -13.78 7.41 -5.26
C ILE A 94 -12.39 7.52 -4.63
N LEU A 95 -11.57 8.48 -5.08
CA LEU A 95 -10.28 8.74 -4.46
C LEU A 95 -10.43 9.34 -3.08
N GLN A 96 -11.43 10.17 -2.88
CA GLN A 96 -11.81 10.64 -1.55
C GLN A 96 -12.33 9.51 -0.66
N ALA A 97 -13.11 8.56 -1.19
CA ALA A 97 -13.58 7.42 -0.41
C ALA A 97 -12.42 6.52 0.05
N GLN A 98 -11.51 6.15 -0.84
CA GLN A 98 -10.30 5.42 -0.48
C GLN A 98 -9.41 6.24 0.45
N ALA A 99 -9.20 7.53 0.18
CA ALA A 99 -8.44 8.41 1.06
C ALA A 99 -9.09 8.61 2.44
N ALA A 100 -10.41 8.53 2.54
CA ALA A 100 -11.14 8.59 3.81
C ALA A 100 -11.02 7.29 4.62
N ASP A 101 -10.41 6.24 4.05
CA ASP A 101 -10.19 4.95 4.70
C ASP A 101 -9.27 5.07 5.93
N LYS A 102 -9.60 4.27 6.95
CA LYS A 102 -8.86 4.05 8.18
C LYS A 102 -7.42 3.57 7.91
N ILE A 103 -7.16 2.95 6.75
CA ILE A 103 -5.84 2.45 6.36
C ILE A 103 -4.83 3.61 6.21
N HIS A 104 -5.09 4.57 5.31
CA HIS A 104 -4.12 5.63 5.02
C HIS A 104 -3.89 6.56 6.21
N SER A 105 -4.95 6.83 7.00
CA SER A 105 -4.81 7.57 8.26
C SER A 105 -3.96 6.80 9.28
N SER A 106 -4.09 5.47 9.37
CA SER A 106 -3.22 4.63 10.21
C SER A 106 -1.76 4.64 9.74
N PHE A 107 -1.50 4.64 8.42
CA PHE A 107 -0.14 4.79 7.88
C PHE A 107 0.47 6.13 8.26
N ARG A 108 -0.29 7.22 8.15
CA ARG A 108 0.15 8.55 8.57
C ARG A 108 0.57 8.57 10.04
N SER A 109 -0.28 8.04 10.92
CA SER A 109 0.00 8.00 12.35
C SER A 109 1.24 7.17 12.67
N LEU A 110 1.39 6.00 12.05
CA LEU A 110 2.53 5.13 12.29
C LEU A 110 3.83 5.71 11.71
N SER A 111 3.80 6.30 10.52
CA SER A 111 4.96 6.99 9.94
C SER A 111 5.42 8.15 10.81
N SER A 112 4.48 8.91 11.38
CA SER A 112 4.79 9.99 12.32
C SER A 112 5.46 9.47 13.60
N ALA A 113 5.04 8.30 14.09
CA ALA A 113 5.63 7.69 15.28
C ALA A 113 7.04 7.13 15.00
N ILE A 114 7.24 6.49 13.83
CA ILE A 114 8.53 5.93 13.41
C ILE A 114 9.57 7.03 13.24
N ASN A 115 9.20 8.14 12.60
CA ASN A 115 10.11 9.25 12.31
C ASN A 115 10.18 10.28 13.45
N ALA A 116 9.59 10.01 14.62
CA ALA A 116 9.71 10.87 15.79
C ALA A 116 11.08 10.69 16.45
N SER A 117 11.84 11.78 16.58
CA SER A 117 13.12 11.75 17.29
C SER A 117 12.90 11.60 18.81
N THR A 118 13.50 10.58 19.40
CA THR A 118 13.43 10.29 20.85
C THR A 118 14.76 10.50 21.58
N GLY A 119 15.84 10.81 20.85
CA GLY A 119 17.17 11.09 21.40
C GLY A 119 18.02 9.86 21.79
N ASN A 120 17.44 8.66 21.84
CA ASN A 120 18.12 7.43 22.29
C ASN A 120 18.49 6.46 21.15
N TYR A 121 17.92 6.66 19.96
CA TYR A 121 18.19 5.89 18.76
C TYR A 121 17.87 6.73 17.53
N LEU A 122 18.42 6.35 16.37
CA LEU A 122 18.03 6.87 15.06
C LEU A 122 17.16 5.84 14.35
N LEU A 123 15.91 6.21 14.07
CA LEU A 123 15.00 5.42 13.26
C LEU A 123 14.35 6.36 12.24
N GLU A 124 14.57 6.07 10.95
CA GLU A 124 14.02 6.86 9.86
C GLU A 124 13.51 5.93 8.76
N SER A 125 12.36 6.27 8.20
CA SER A 125 11.80 5.60 7.05
C SER A 125 11.23 6.63 6.08
N VAL A 126 11.69 6.55 4.83
CA VAL A 126 11.27 7.42 3.74
C VAL A 126 10.95 6.56 2.53
N ASN A 127 9.79 6.82 1.91
CA ASN A 127 9.37 6.17 0.69
C ASN A 127 8.93 7.24 -0.31
N LYS A 128 9.32 7.10 -1.58
CA LYS A 128 8.99 8.05 -2.63
C LYS A 128 8.67 7.32 -3.93
N LEU A 129 7.66 7.82 -4.64
CA LEU A 129 7.31 7.33 -5.96
C LEU A 129 7.93 8.24 -7.02
N PHE A 130 8.51 7.62 -8.05
CA PHE A 130 9.03 8.30 -9.22
C PHE A 130 8.25 7.82 -10.45
N GLY A 131 7.75 8.75 -11.25
CA GLY A 131 6.99 8.46 -12.47
C GLY A 131 7.55 9.21 -13.66
N GLU A 132 7.29 8.69 -14.86
CA GLU A 132 7.73 9.30 -16.11
C GLU A 132 7.10 10.69 -16.30
N LYS A 133 7.91 11.69 -16.66
CA LYS A 133 7.47 13.09 -16.83
C LYS A 133 6.39 13.25 -17.90
N SER A 134 6.36 12.37 -18.91
CA SER A 134 5.32 12.39 -19.95
C SER A 134 3.93 11.97 -19.44
N ALA A 135 3.84 11.34 -18.26
CA ALA A 135 2.60 10.93 -17.61
C ALA A 135 2.40 11.71 -16.32
N SER A 136 1.64 12.82 -16.39
CA SER A 136 1.40 13.69 -15.24
C SER A 136 0.58 12.99 -14.14
N PHE A 137 1.04 13.10 -12.89
CA PHE A 137 0.24 12.74 -11.72
C PHE A 137 -0.95 13.69 -11.57
N ARG A 138 -2.09 13.17 -11.11
CA ARG A 138 -3.26 14.01 -10.77
C ARG A 138 -2.96 14.82 -9.51
N GLU A 139 -3.36 16.09 -9.49
CA GLU A 139 -3.16 16.96 -8.33
C GLU A 139 -3.76 16.40 -7.03
N GLU A 140 -4.96 15.82 -7.12
CA GLU A 140 -5.61 15.22 -5.95
C GLU A 140 -4.78 14.07 -5.37
N TYR A 141 -4.22 13.22 -6.24
CA TYR A 141 -3.34 12.14 -5.83
C TYR A 141 -2.09 12.67 -5.11
N ILE A 142 -1.45 13.71 -5.67
CA ILE A 142 -0.30 14.38 -5.02
C ILE A 142 -0.68 14.90 -3.63
N ARG A 143 -1.80 15.62 -3.51
CA ARG A 143 -2.28 16.17 -2.23
C ARG A 143 -2.52 15.08 -1.20
N LEU A 144 -3.05 13.92 -1.61
CA LEU A 144 -3.33 12.81 -0.71
C LEU A 144 -2.06 12.05 -0.30
N CYS A 145 -1.12 11.84 -1.22
CA CYS A 145 0.20 11.30 -0.90
C CYS A 145 0.91 12.19 0.13
N GLN A 146 0.88 13.52 -0.08
CA GLN A 146 1.45 14.46 0.88
C GLN A 146 0.72 14.41 2.23
N LYS A 147 -0.62 14.32 2.23
CA LYS A 147 -1.44 14.26 3.44
C LYS A 147 -1.16 13.03 4.30
N TYR A 148 -1.05 11.84 3.70
CA TYR A 148 -1.00 10.58 4.44
C TYR A 148 0.39 9.97 4.56
N TYR A 149 1.30 10.29 3.65
CA TYR A 149 2.63 9.69 3.58
C TYR A 149 3.76 10.72 3.68
N SER A 150 3.42 12.01 3.82
CA SER A 150 4.41 13.10 3.85
C SER A 150 5.39 13.04 2.68
N SER A 151 4.91 12.58 1.53
CA SER A 151 5.72 12.31 0.35
C SER A 151 4.93 12.70 -0.90
N GLU A 152 5.57 13.47 -1.77
CA GLU A 152 5.02 13.82 -3.08
C GLU A 152 5.64 12.91 -4.15
N PRO A 153 4.82 12.29 -5.02
CA PRO A 153 5.36 11.57 -6.16
C PRO A 153 6.09 12.56 -7.10
N GLN A 154 7.25 12.18 -7.59
CA GLN A 154 8.09 13.03 -8.41
C GLN A 154 8.09 12.57 -9.87
N ALA A 155 7.81 13.49 -10.78
CA ALA A 155 8.02 13.30 -12.20
C ALA A 155 9.51 13.37 -12.53
N VAL A 156 10.03 12.37 -13.23
CA VAL A 156 11.42 12.28 -13.70
C VAL A 156 11.43 11.84 -15.16
N ASP A 157 12.51 12.15 -15.87
CA ASP A 157 12.71 11.67 -17.23
C ASP A 157 13.41 10.31 -17.21
N PHE A 158 12.70 9.23 -17.54
CA PHE A 158 13.31 7.92 -17.71
C PHE A 158 13.79 7.67 -19.14
N LEU A 159 13.47 8.54 -20.10
CA LEU A 159 13.84 8.40 -21.51
C LEU A 159 15.20 9.06 -21.83
N GLU A 160 15.63 10.02 -21.03
CA GLU A 160 16.99 10.56 -21.04
C GLU A 160 17.83 9.83 -19.97
N CYS A 161 18.43 8.69 -20.35
CA CYS A 161 19.37 7.92 -19.52
C CYS A 161 20.80 8.00 -20.06
#